data_AF-A0A925D0C9-F1
#
_entry.id   AF-A0A925D0C9-F1
#
_cell.length_a   1.000
_cell.length_b   1.000
_cell.length_c   1.000
_cell.angle_alpha   90.00
_cell.angle_beta   90.00
_cell.angle_gamma   90.00
#
_symmetry.space_group_name_H-M   'P 1'
#
loop_
_entity.id
_entity.type
_entity.pdbx_description
1 polymer ?
#
loop_
_entity_poly.entity_id
_entity_poly.type
_entity_poly.pdbx_seq_one_letter_code
_entity_poly.pdbx_strand_id
1 'polypeptide(L)'
;MVTTEIAQLSKECNAWRETLRSYKEEFGKLKQQLLGIAGTQSHKEDLVQVDHLDNQIHIQLINIHDLKQSIKVHDRKIQQELSSPRGRLSDETVSRHEILHDGYQFLEHTLQEVKDEFKHFTART
;
A
#
# COMPACT_ATOMS: atom_id res chain seq x y z
N MET A 1 6.04 -0.70 31.37
CA MET A 1 5.00 -0.33 30.40
C MET A 1 5.55 0.25 29.09
N VAL A 2 6.81 0.73 29.02
CA VAL A 2 7.41 1.26 27.77
C VAL A 2 7.78 0.16 26.74
N THR A 3 8.17 -1.03 27.17
CA THR A 3 8.57 -2.12 26.27
C THR A 3 7.42 -2.74 25.48
N THR A 4 6.20 -2.71 26.04
CA THR A 4 4.98 -3.23 25.43
C THR A 4 4.49 -2.37 24.26
N GLU A 5 4.59 -1.05 24.39
CA GLU A 5 4.20 -0.09 23.34
C GLU A 5 5.13 -0.19 22.12
N ILE A 6 6.43 -0.43 22.33
CA ILE A 6 7.42 -0.50 21.25
C ILE A 6 7.32 -1.81 20.46
N ALA A 7 7.12 -2.94 21.14
CA ALA A 7 6.86 -4.22 20.48
C ALA A 7 5.60 -4.16 19.61
N GLN A 8 4.62 -3.35 20.03
CA GLN A 8 3.41 -3.08 19.27
C GLN A 8 3.70 -2.27 17.99
N LEU A 9 4.45 -1.17 18.05
CA LEU A 9 4.79 -0.37 16.85
C LEU A 9 5.51 -1.18 15.75
N SER A 10 6.49 -2.01 16.14
CA SER A 10 7.18 -2.86 15.16
C SER A 10 6.28 -3.98 14.62
N LYS A 11 5.37 -4.52 15.45
CA LYS A 11 4.36 -5.48 15.00
C LYS A 11 3.39 -4.85 13.99
N GLU A 12 2.96 -3.61 14.23
CA GLU A 12 2.11 -2.84 13.32
C GLU A 12 2.82 -2.57 11.99
N CYS A 13 4.08 -2.14 12.02
CA CYS A 13 4.89 -1.96 10.81
C CYS A 13 4.97 -3.24 9.97
N ASN A 14 5.17 -4.40 10.61
CA ASN A 14 5.19 -5.68 9.92
C ASN A 14 3.81 -6.04 9.34
N ALA A 15 2.74 -5.84 10.11
CA ALA A 15 1.38 -6.07 9.63
C ALA A 15 1.06 -5.24 8.38
N TRP A 16 1.35 -3.93 8.41
CA TRP A 16 1.13 -3.05 7.25
C TRP A 16 1.93 -3.50 6.03
N ARG A 17 3.19 -3.88 6.21
CA ARG A 17 4.04 -4.36 5.11
C ARG A 17 3.53 -5.66 4.49
N GLU A 18 2.97 -6.55 5.30
CA GLU A 18 2.35 -7.79 4.83
C GLU A 18 1.07 -7.53 4.04
N THR A 19 0.20 -6.65 4.54
CA THR A 19 -1.00 -6.25 3.80
C THR A 19 -0.64 -5.56 2.48
N LEU A 20 0.32 -4.63 2.48
CA LEU A 20 0.80 -3.97 1.26
C LEU A 20 1.43 -4.96 0.26
N ARG A 21 2.07 -6.02 0.75
CA ARG A 21 2.57 -7.12 -0.11
C ARG A 21 1.41 -7.85 -0.79
N SER A 22 0.36 -8.17 -0.05
CA SER A 22 -0.85 -8.79 -0.60
C SER A 22 -1.51 -7.91 -1.65
N TYR A 23 -1.68 -6.61 -1.38
CA TYR A 23 -2.22 -5.66 -2.36
C TYR A 23 -1.35 -5.57 -3.62
N LYS A 24 -0.02 -5.58 -3.51
CA LYS A 24 0.88 -5.59 -4.68
C LYS A 24 0.62 -6.80 -5.57
N GLU A 25 0.46 -7.98 -4.97
CA GLU A 25 0.18 -9.22 -5.71
C GLU A 25 -1.21 -9.18 -6.36
N GLU A 26 -2.21 -8.66 -5.64
CA GLU A 26 -3.57 -8.49 -6.15
C GLU A 26 -3.60 -7.51 -7.33
N PHE A 27 -3.03 -6.32 -7.21
CA PHE A 27 -2.96 -5.32 -8.29
C PHE A 27 -2.14 -5.82 -9.48
N GLY A 28 -1.11 -6.64 -9.22
CA GLY A 28 -0.40 -7.36 -10.27
C GLY A 28 -1.32 -8.26 -11.09
N LYS A 29 -2.22 -9.00 -10.45
CA LYS A 29 -3.23 -9.84 -11.13
C LYS A 29 -4.27 -9.00 -11.86
N LEU A 30 -4.75 -7.91 -11.26
CA LEU A 30 -5.70 -6.99 -11.92
C LEU A 30 -5.12 -6.40 -13.20
N LYS A 31 -3.85 -5.99 -13.19
CA LYS A 31 -3.16 -5.53 -14.42
C LYS A 31 -3.14 -6.60 -15.51
N GLN A 32 -2.85 -7.86 -15.16
CA GLN A 32 -2.86 -8.95 -16.15
C GLN A 32 -4.26 -9.20 -16.71
N GLN A 33 -5.29 -9.16 -15.87
CA GLN A 33 -6.68 -9.30 -16.31
C GLN A 33 -7.09 -8.14 -17.22
N LEU A 34 -6.72 -6.91 -16.87
CA LEU A 34 -7.02 -5.71 -17.66
C LEU A 34 -6.41 -5.80 -19.07
N LEU A 35 -5.16 -6.24 -19.18
CA LEU A 35 -4.49 -6.46 -20.47
C LEU A 35 -5.20 -7.53 -21.32
N GLY A 36 -5.72 -8.58 -20.67
CA GLY A 36 -6.52 -9.61 -21.34
C GLY A 36 -7.80 -9.04 -21.95
N ILE A 37 -8.53 -8.21 -21.20
CA ILE A 37 -9.75 -7.54 -21.66
C ILE A 37 -9.43 -6.58 -22.81
N ALA A 38 -8.37 -5.79 -22.66
CA ALA A 38 -7.92 -4.83 -23.68
C ALA A 38 -7.68 -5.48 -25.04
N GLY A 39 -7.12 -6.70 -25.06
CA GLY A 39 -6.87 -7.46 -26.30
C GLY A 39 -8.14 -7.93 -27.02
N THR A 40 -9.27 -7.99 -26.34
CA THR A 40 -10.57 -8.42 -26.90
C THR A 40 -11.50 -7.26 -27.21
N GLN A 41 -11.17 -6.05 -26.75
CA GLN A 41 -12.08 -4.91 -26.76
C GLN A 41 -11.92 -4.07 -28.03
N SER A 42 -13.05 -3.70 -28.64
CA SER A 42 -13.10 -2.87 -29.85
C SER A 42 -13.88 -1.56 -29.65
N HIS A 43 -14.63 -1.44 -28.55
CA HIS A 43 -15.39 -0.24 -28.23
C HIS A 43 -14.49 0.85 -27.66
N LYS A 44 -14.56 2.05 -28.25
CA LYS A 44 -13.70 3.19 -27.88
C LYS A 44 -13.86 3.61 -26.41
N GLU A 45 -15.09 3.58 -25.88
CA GLU A 45 -15.35 3.95 -24.48
C GLU A 45 -14.66 3.00 -23.50
N ASP A 46 -14.71 1.70 -23.79
CA ASP A 46 -14.09 0.68 -22.96
C ASP A 46 -12.56 0.74 -23.04
N LEU A 47 -11.99 1.10 -24.20
CA LEU A 47 -10.54 1.35 -24.33
C LEU A 47 -10.08 2.54 -23.48
N VAL A 48 -10.86 3.62 -23.41
CA VAL A 48 -10.55 4.76 -22.53
C VAL A 48 -10.59 4.34 -21.06
N GLN A 49 -11.58 3.52 -20.68
CA GLN A 49 -11.68 3.00 -19.32
C GLN A 49 -10.51 2.04 -18.98
N VAL A 50 -10.07 1.23 -19.93
CA VAL A 50 -8.87 0.39 -19.81
C VAL A 50 -7.64 1.24 -19.55
N ASP A 51 -7.40 2.28 -20.36
CA ASP A 51 -6.25 3.18 -20.17
C ASP A 51 -6.32 3.90 -18.81
N HIS A 52 -7.51 4.29 -18.37
CA HIS A 52 -7.71 4.88 -17.05
C HIS A 52 -7.29 3.91 -15.94
N LEU A 53 -7.84 2.69 -15.95
CA LEU A 53 -7.55 1.66 -14.96
C LEU A 53 -6.08 1.22 -14.99
N ASP A 54 -5.42 1.13 -16.15
CA ASP A 54 -4.01 0.75 -16.22
C ASP A 54 -3.13 1.81 -15.54
N ASN A 55 -3.42 3.08 -15.79
CA ASN A 55 -2.74 4.20 -15.15
C ASN A 55 -2.96 4.20 -13.64
N GLN A 56 -4.20 4.02 -13.18
CA GLN A 56 -4.51 3.93 -11.75
C GLN A 56 -3.76 2.77 -11.08
N ILE A 57 -3.84 1.57 -11.65
CA ILE A 57 -3.14 0.40 -11.13
C ILE A 57 -1.62 0.64 -11.10
N HIS A 58 -1.05 1.26 -12.14
CA HIS A 58 0.37 1.58 -12.18
C HIS A 58 0.79 2.56 -11.07
N ILE A 59 0.04 3.65 -10.89
CA ILE A 59 0.29 4.63 -9.83
C ILE A 59 0.20 3.97 -8.45
N GLN A 60 -0.83 3.13 -8.22
CA GLN A 60 -0.98 2.47 -6.93
C GLN A 60 0.12 1.44 -6.64
N LEU A 61 0.66 0.75 -7.66
CA LEU A 61 1.83 -0.12 -7.47
C LEU A 61 3.08 0.66 -7.03
N ILE A 62 3.27 1.88 -7.54
CA ILE A 62 4.34 2.79 -7.10
C ILE A 62 4.10 3.22 -5.64
N ASN A 63 2.89 3.68 -5.32
CA ASN A 63 2.53 4.11 -3.97
C ASN A 63 2.73 2.97 -2.93
N ILE A 64 2.31 1.75 -3.25
CA ILE A 64 2.54 0.56 -2.43
C ILE A 64 4.04 0.34 -2.19
N HIS A 65 4.85 0.45 -3.24
CA HIS A 65 6.29 0.27 -3.13
C HIS A 65 6.91 1.30 -2.18
N ASP A 66 6.60 2.57 -2.37
CA ASP A 66 7.21 3.68 -1.65
C ASP A 66 6.78 3.73 -0.18
N LEU A 67 5.50 3.47 0.10
CA LEU A 67 5.02 3.37 1.48
C LEU A 67 5.64 2.17 2.19
N LYS A 68 5.69 1.00 1.55
CA LYS A 68 6.31 -0.20 2.13
C LYS A 68 7.80 0.03 2.43
N GLN A 69 8.51 0.73 1.55
CA GLN A 69 9.90 1.09 1.78
C GLN A 69 10.04 2.08 2.94
N SER A 70 9.17 3.07 3.03
CA SER A 70 9.15 4.04 4.13
C SER A 70 8.89 3.36 5.49
N ILE A 71 7.93 2.43 5.56
CA ILE A 71 7.65 1.63 6.77
C ILE A 71 8.85 0.77 7.14
N LYS A 72 9.53 0.15 6.16
CA LYS A 72 10.73 -0.65 6.42
C LYS A 72 11.89 0.18 6.99
N VAL A 73 12.09 1.40 6.49
CA VAL A 73 13.12 2.32 7.02
C VAL A 73 12.77 2.75 8.45
N HIS A 74 11.50 3.06 8.70
CA HIS A 74 11.01 3.44 10.02
C HIS A 74 11.12 2.31 11.05
N ASP A 75 10.75 1.08 10.69
CA ASP A 75 10.91 -0.09 11.56
C ASP A 75 12.39 -0.31 11.95
N ARG A 76 13.32 -0.18 11.00
CA ARG A 76 14.76 -0.22 11.30
C ARG A 76 15.20 0.88 12.27
N LYS A 77 14.65 2.08 12.11
CA LYS A 77 14.94 3.22 12.98
C LYS A 77 14.43 2.97 14.41
N ILE A 78 13.22 2.43 14.58
CA ILE A 78 12.69 1.97 15.87
C ILE A 78 13.67 0.98 16.53
N GLN A 79 14.12 -0.03 15.80
CA GLN A 79 15.04 -1.04 16.34
C GLN A 79 16.41 -0.46 16.76
N GLN A 80 16.92 0.53 16.02
CA GLN A 80 18.17 1.22 16.34
C GLN A 80 18.05 2.08 17.61
N GLU A 81 16.97 2.83 17.75
CA GLU A 81 16.72 3.65 18.95
C GLU A 81 16.48 2.78 20.19
N LEU A 82 15.83 1.63 20.01
CA LEU A 82 15.63 0.65 21.07
C LEU A 82 16.95 0.02 21.56
N SER A 83 17.88 -0.24 20.63
CA SER A 83 19.20 -0.80 20.94
C SER A 83 20.16 0.23 21.56
N SER A 84 19.77 1.51 21.58
CA SER A 84 20.59 2.59 22.13
C SER A 84 20.57 2.59 23.67
N PRO A 85 21.61 3.11 24.35
CA PRO A 85 21.72 3.06 25.82
C PRO A 85 20.57 3.72 26.60
N ARG A 86 19.82 4.63 25.95
CA ARG A 86 18.64 5.28 26.55
C ARG A 86 17.37 4.42 26.47
N GLY A 87 17.30 3.42 25.59
CA GLY A 87 16.17 2.49 25.45
C GLY A 87 14.81 3.18 25.24
N ARG A 88 14.80 4.35 24.58
CA ARG A 88 13.62 5.20 24.41
C ARG A 88 13.53 5.70 22.98
N LEU A 89 12.31 5.71 22.44
CA LEU A 89 12.02 6.32 21.15
C LEU A 89 12.03 7.84 21.27
N SER A 90 12.48 8.49 20.21
CA SER A 90 12.33 9.93 20.01
C SER A 90 10.89 10.29 19.64
N ASP A 91 10.46 11.49 20.01
CA ASP A 91 9.16 12.04 19.61
C ASP A 91 9.03 12.11 18.08
N GLU A 92 10.14 12.34 17.37
CA GLU A 92 10.21 12.27 15.90
C GLU A 92 9.84 10.88 15.38
N THR A 93 10.34 9.81 16.03
CA THR A 93 10.02 8.43 15.63
C THR A 93 8.54 8.13 15.88
N VAL A 94 7.98 8.56 17.01
CA VAL A 94 6.54 8.38 17.29
C VAL A 94 5.69 9.13 16.26
N SER A 95 5.98 10.40 16.01
CA SER A 95 5.26 11.20 15.01
C SER A 95 5.38 10.62 13.60
N ARG A 96 6.56 10.09 13.24
CA ARG A 96 6.74 9.41 11.95
C ARG A 96 5.87 8.16 11.83
N HIS A 97 5.64 7.45 12.92
CA HIS A 97 4.76 6.28 12.92
C HIS A 97 3.32 6.66 12.59
N GLU A 98 2.80 7.72 13.20
CA GLU A 98 1.44 8.25 12.95
C GLU A 98 1.27 8.67 11.49
N ILE A 99 2.25 9.40 10.92
CA ILE A 99 2.24 9.79 9.50
C ILE A 99 2.19 8.56 8.58
N LEU A 100 2.92 7.50 8.93
CA LEU A 100 2.91 6.26 8.16
C LEU A 100 1.58 5.51 8.31
N HIS A 101 0.96 5.57 9.48
CA HIS A 101 -0.36 5.01 9.71
C HIS A 101 -1.43 5.70 8.86
N ASP A 102 -1.45 7.03 8.86
CA ASP A 102 -2.38 7.81 8.04
C ASP A 102 -2.17 7.54 6.55
N GLY A 103 -0.91 7.50 6.11
CA GLY A 103 -0.55 7.15 4.74
C GLY A 103 -0.98 5.73 4.36
N TYR A 104 -0.88 4.77 5.30
CA TYR A 104 -1.38 3.41 5.11
C TYR A 104 -2.90 3.37 4.96
N GLN A 105 -3.64 4.04 5.84
CA GLN A 105 -5.10 4.09 5.76
C GLN A 105 -5.61 4.75 4.48
N PHE A 106 -4.99 5.87 4.09
CA PHE A 106 -5.32 6.56 2.85
C PHE A 106 -5.06 5.68 1.62
N LEU A 107 -3.90 5.02 1.58
CA LEU A 107 -3.58 4.12 0.47
C LEU A 107 -4.54 2.93 0.44
N GLU A 108 -4.83 2.31 1.59
CA GLU A 108 -5.77 1.20 1.68
C GLU A 108 -7.15 1.58 1.13
N HIS A 109 -7.67 2.75 1.49
CA HIS A 109 -8.92 3.26 0.94
C HIS A 109 -8.86 3.41 -0.58
N THR A 110 -7.83 4.07 -1.09
CA THR A 110 -7.61 4.29 -2.54
C THR A 110 -7.53 2.96 -3.30
N LEU A 111 -6.87 1.96 -2.72
CA LEU A 111 -6.75 0.63 -3.31
C LEU A 111 -8.11 -0.06 -3.40
N GLN A 112 -8.99 0.09 -2.41
CA GLN A 112 -10.34 -0.47 -2.47
C GLN A 112 -11.20 0.25 -3.52
N GLU A 113 -11.10 1.57 -3.65
CA GLU A 113 -11.80 2.33 -4.69
C GLU A 113 -11.41 1.84 -6.10
N VAL A 114 -10.11 1.71 -6.38
CA VAL A 114 -9.65 1.21 -7.70
C VAL A 114 -10.11 -0.23 -7.94
N LYS A 115 -10.14 -1.07 -6.89
CA LYS A 115 -10.65 -2.45 -7.00
C LYS A 115 -12.13 -2.48 -7.33
N ASP A 116 -12.92 -1.64 -6.67
CA ASP A 116 -14.34 -1.58 -6.91
C ASP A 116 -14.63 -1.00 -8.30
N GLU A 117 -13.91 0.03 -8.73
CA GLU A 117 -14.00 0.54 -10.09
C GLU A 117 -13.69 -0.55 -11.13
N PHE A 118 -12.62 -1.32 -10.94
CA PHE A 118 -12.27 -2.44 -11.79
C PHE A 118 -13.39 -3.49 -11.84
N LYS A 119 -13.96 -3.88 -10.68
CA LYS A 119 -15.08 -4.83 -10.64
C LYS A 119 -16.28 -4.33 -11.45
N HIS A 120 -16.65 -3.06 -11.29
CA HIS A 120 -17.77 -2.46 -12.04
C HIS A 120 -17.50 -2.49 -13.54
N PHE A 121 -16.26 -2.19 -13.97
CA PHE A 121 -15.86 -2.29 -15.37
C PHE A 121 -15.99 -3.72 -15.91
N THR A 122 -15.47 -4.72 -15.18
CA THR A 122 -15.56 -6.14 -15.58
C THR A 122 -16.96 -6.73 -15.52
N ALA A 123 -17.86 -6.17 -14.72
CA ALA A 123 -19.26 -6.63 -14.67
C ALA A 123 -20.09 -6.08 -15.84
N ARG A 124 -19.64 -4.99 -16.46
CA ARG A 124 -20.29 -4.35 -17.62
C ARG A 124 -19.80 -4.91 -18.96
N THR A 125 -18.55 -5.37 -19.01
CA THR A 125 -17.83 -5.83 -20.21
C THR A 125 -17.89 -7.33 -20.36
#